data_AF-W9NV69-F1
#
_entry.id   AF-W9NV69-F1
#
_cell.length_a   1.000
_cell.length_b   1.000
_cell.length_c   1.000
_cell.angle_alpha   90.00
_cell.angle_beta   90.00
_cell.angle_gamma   90.00
#
_symmetry.space_group_name_H-M   'P 1'
#
loop_
_entity.id
_entity.type
_entity.pdbx_description
1 polymer ?
#
loop_
_entity_poly.entity_id
_entity_poly.type
_entity_poly.pdbx_seq_one_letter_code
_entity_poly.pdbx_strand_id
1 'polypeptide(L)'
;MKVVTAHFVAALLSSSVLASTCCHQLKGSLGDKISFPDTKSYNATLTSYWSKQESALHPNCVLQPTTAHDVAAALRIISTQKDCKFSIKSHGHAPAAGFANSNSGVTIDMTTLSSVSLNKRSTIASIGAGAKWLDVYQHLDGSGVQVAGGRNGNVGVGGLLLGGGISHFTTKVGWACDMVVNYEVVLANGTLINANKKENSDLFLALKGGGNNFGVVSRFDIETFPQGDISTTSISYNITERGRVFQAFTDLLDSSTYDPDASLVTSLLYSSASKGWSLSASAVYTKPVSQPKIFKGLSDVPHTKLVNNITTLAEFANEKDTPPLNWLFATLTLKPSAQNMQHMFETLNNTIYSFNPQDGVTWSIAFEPLVVAMLEGSKHTNVLGLKTAHDGYSRYPLNHPINIC
;
A
#
# COMPACT_ATOMS: atom_id res chain seq x y z
N MET A 1 -62.78 -7.08 -33.66
CA MET A 1 -61.73 -6.88 -32.64
C MET A 1 -60.73 -5.85 -33.17
N LYS A 2 -60.77 -4.62 -32.67
CA LYS A 2 -59.76 -3.58 -32.95
C LYS A 2 -58.74 -3.62 -31.81
N VAL A 3 -57.49 -3.92 -32.13
CA VAL A 3 -56.37 -3.88 -31.18
C VAL A 3 -55.94 -2.42 -31.03
N VAL A 4 -56.02 -1.89 -29.81
CA VAL A 4 -55.50 -0.56 -29.45
C VAL A 4 -54.11 -0.76 -28.87
N THR A 5 -53.09 -0.29 -29.58
CA THR A 5 -51.69 -0.35 -29.14
C THR A 5 -51.39 0.88 -28.27
N ALA A 6 -51.38 0.72 -26.96
CA ALA A 6 -50.96 1.77 -26.03
C ALA A 6 -49.44 1.95 -26.09
N HIS A 7 -48.99 3.13 -26.53
CA HIS A 7 -47.59 3.54 -26.45
C HIS A 7 -47.30 4.05 -25.05
N PHE A 8 -46.58 3.26 -24.23
CA PHE A 8 -46.00 3.75 -22.99
C PHE A 8 -44.76 4.59 -23.32
N VAL A 9 -44.89 5.91 -23.23
CA VAL A 9 -43.74 6.81 -23.16
C VAL A 9 -43.21 6.75 -21.72
N ALA A 10 -42.13 6.01 -21.51
CA ALA A 10 -41.39 6.08 -20.25
C ALA A 10 -40.67 7.45 -20.21
N ALA A 11 -41.17 8.36 -19.37
CA ALA A 11 -40.45 9.57 -19.04
C ALA A 11 -39.13 9.18 -18.34
N LEU A 12 -38.00 9.49 -18.98
CA LEU A 12 -36.69 9.49 -18.35
C LEU A 12 -36.70 10.60 -17.29
N LEU A 13 -37.09 10.24 -16.06
CA LEU A 13 -36.76 11.04 -14.89
C LEU A 13 -35.25 10.98 -14.76
N SER A 14 -34.57 12.06 -15.17
CA SER A 14 -33.22 12.35 -14.74
C SER A 14 -33.25 12.38 -13.21
N SER A 15 -32.77 11.29 -12.61
CA SER A 15 -32.47 11.25 -11.19
C SER A 15 -31.32 12.21 -10.94
N SER A 16 -31.63 13.50 -10.75
CA SER A 16 -30.71 14.41 -10.09
C SER A 16 -30.51 13.83 -8.71
N VAL A 17 -29.41 13.12 -8.49
CA VAL A 17 -28.97 12.75 -7.15
C VAL A 17 -28.86 14.08 -6.42
N LEU A 18 -29.83 14.37 -5.54
CA LEU A 18 -29.80 15.57 -4.72
C LEU A 18 -28.51 15.48 -3.92
N ALA A 19 -27.52 16.28 -4.33
CA ALA A 19 -26.25 16.32 -3.63
C ALA A 19 -26.53 16.68 -2.17
N SER A 20 -25.86 15.99 -1.24
CA SER A 20 -26.05 16.24 0.18
C SER A 20 -25.84 17.72 0.52
N THR A 21 -26.55 18.22 1.53
CA THR A 21 -26.33 19.56 2.09
C THR A 21 -24.85 19.81 2.40
N CYS A 22 -24.10 18.78 2.80
CA CYS A 22 -22.66 18.86 3.02
C CYS A 22 -21.87 19.25 1.76
N CYS A 23 -22.08 18.53 0.65
CA CYS A 23 -21.38 18.80 -0.60
C CYS A 23 -21.67 20.20 -1.15
N HIS A 24 -22.89 20.72 -0.97
CA HIS A 24 -23.21 22.10 -1.35
C HIS A 24 -22.50 23.14 -0.49
N GLN A 25 -22.42 22.93 0.83
CA GLN A 25 -21.65 23.83 1.71
C GLN A 25 -20.16 23.80 1.39
N LEU A 26 -19.61 22.61 1.13
CA LEU A 26 -18.24 22.45 0.66
C LEU A 26 -18.03 23.19 -0.66
N LYS A 27 -18.94 23.05 -1.63
CA LYS A 27 -18.86 23.77 -2.92
C LYS A 27 -18.88 25.28 -2.72
N GLY A 28 -19.72 25.79 -1.82
CA GLY A 28 -19.76 27.22 -1.48
C GLY A 28 -18.46 27.75 -0.88
N SER A 29 -17.75 26.94 -0.08
CA SER A 29 -16.50 27.35 0.58
C SER A 29 -15.25 27.09 -0.26
N LEU A 30 -15.21 26.02 -1.05
CA LEU A 30 -14.00 25.52 -1.71
C LEU A 30 -14.05 25.64 -3.24
N GLY A 31 -15.20 26.05 -3.80
CA GLY A 31 -15.36 26.35 -5.21
C GLY A 31 -15.03 25.15 -6.10
N ASP A 32 -14.17 25.36 -7.09
CA ASP A 32 -13.89 24.36 -8.14
C ASP A 32 -13.06 23.17 -7.68
N LYS A 33 -12.62 23.17 -6.42
CA LYS A 33 -12.03 22.00 -5.77
C LYS A 33 -13.06 20.91 -5.45
N ILE A 34 -14.35 21.25 -5.46
CA ILE A 34 -15.46 20.31 -5.28
C ILE A 34 -16.05 19.96 -6.64
N SER A 35 -16.06 18.66 -6.93
CA SER A 35 -16.63 18.07 -8.13
C SER A 35 -17.78 17.13 -7.79
N PHE A 36 -18.76 17.07 -8.70
CA PHE A 36 -19.99 16.30 -8.56
C PHE A 36 -20.03 15.18 -9.60
N PRO A 37 -20.95 14.20 -9.47
CA PRO A 37 -21.21 13.21 -10.50
C PRO A 37 -21.27 13.82 -11.92
N ASP A 38 -20.84 13.03 -12.90
CA ASP A 38 -20.80 13.38 -14.33
C ASP A 38 -19.80 14.47 -14.73
N THR A 39 -18.97 14.97 -13.80
CA THR A 39 -17.85 15.86 -14.12
C THR A 39 -16.55 15.09 -14.39
N LYS A 40 -15.66 15.66 -15.22
CA LYS A 40 -14.39 15.02 -15.59
C LYS A 40 -13.49 14.72 -14.37
N SER A 41 -13.38 15.65 -13.43
CA SER A 41 -12.56 15.50 -12.21
C SER A 41 -13.10 14.43 -11.27
N TYR A 42 -14.43 14.40 -11.09
CA TYR A 42 -15.09 13.35 -10.33
C TYR A 42 -14.84 11.97 -10.95
N ASN A 43 -15.06 11.83 -12.26
CA ASN A 43 -14.87 10.57 -12.97
C ASN A 43 -13.41 10.09 -12.91
N ALA A 44 -12.44 11.00 -13.06
CA ALA A 44 -11.01 10.67 -12.94
C ALA A 44 -10.67 10.07 -11.56
N THR A 45 -11.28 10.58 -10.49
CA THR A 45 -11.12 10.02 -9.14
C THR A 45 -11.68 8.60 -9.08
N LEU A 46 -12.91 8.40 -9.55
CA LEU A 46 -13.62 7.12 -9.48
C LEU A 46 -12.98 6.02 -10.32
N THR A 47 -12.34 6.36 -11.45
CA THR A 47 -11.67 5.37 -12.29
C THR A 47 -10.24 5.03 -11.84
N SER A 48 -9.73 5.68 -10.79
CA SER A 48 -8.34 5.54 -10.35
C SER A 48 -8.11 4.56 -9.19
N TYR A 49 -9.16 3.92 -8.67
CA TYR A 49 -9.02 2.95 -7.58
C TYR A 49 -8.44 1.62 -8.08
N TRP A 50 -7.59 1.02 -7.27
CA TRP A 50 -6.98 -0.28 -7.57
C TRP A 50 -7.92 -1.48 -7.32
N SER A 51 -8.89 -1.31 -6.43
CA SER A 51 -9.85 -2.37 -6.07
C SER A 51 -11.26 -2.07 -6.59
N LYS A 52 -11.96 -3.12 -7.03
CA LYS A 52 -13.35 -3.03 -7.45
C LYS A 52 -14.27 -2.63 -6.29
N GLN A 53 -13.91 -3.03 -5.08
CA GLN A 53 -14.63 -2.68 -3.85
C GLN A 53 -14.73 -1.18 -3.62
N GLU A 54 -13.63 -0.45 -3.82
CA GLU A 54 -13.61 1.00 -3.68
C GLU A 54 -14.18 1.69 -4.91
N SER A 55 -13.85 1.20 -6.11
CA SER A 55 -14.33 1.81 -7.36
C SER A 55 -15.85 1.71 -7.55
N ALA A 56 -16.50 0.75 -6.87
CA ALA A 56 -17.95 0.56 -6.92
C ALA A 56 -18.73 1.55 -6.02
N LEU A 57 -18.05 2.33 -5.17
CA LEU A 57 -18.71 3.31 -4.31
C LEU A 57 -18.86 4.66 -5.03
N HIS A 58 -20.01 5.31 -4.83
CA HIS A 58 -20.33 6.57 -5.48
C HIS A 58 -20.49 7.69 -4.44
N PRO A 59 -19.47 8.53 -4.21
CA PRO A 59 -19.58 9.68 -3.31
C PRO A 59 -20.52 10.74 -3.89
N ASN A 60 -21.15 11.53 -3.03
CA ASN A 60 -21.99 12.65 -3.47
C ASN A 60 -21.16 13.79 -4.08
N CYS A 61 -19.91 13.93 -3.65
CA CYS A 61 -18.94 14.84 -4.24
C CYS A 61 -17.50 14.39 -3.91
N VAL A 62 -16.56 14.88 -4.71
CA VAL A 62 -15.13 14.70 -4.49
C VAL A 62 -14.49 16.06 -4.24
N LEU A 63 -13.68 16.15 -3.19
CA LEU A 63 -12.77 17.27 -2.92
C LEU A 63 -11.37 16.92 -3.42
N GLN A 64 -10.80 17.76 -4.27
CA GLN A 64 -9.38 17.75 -4.65
C GLN A 64 -8.67 18.97 -4.05
N PRO A 65 -8.12 18.89 -2.83
CA PRO A 65 -7.51 20.01 -2.15
C PRO A 65 -6.15 20.35 -2.76
N THR A 66 -5.80 21.62 -2.84
CA THR A 66 -4.48 22.06 -3.35
C THR A 66 -3.52 22.46 -2.24
N THR A 67 -4.04 22.65 -1.02
CA THR A 67 -3.29 23.02 0.18
C THR A 67 -3.84 22.31 1.41
N ALA A 68 -3.05 22.24 2.49
CA ALA A 68 -3.52 21.77 3.79
C ALA A 68 -4.66 22.66 4.36
N HIS A 69 -4.70 23.95 3.98
CA HIS A 69 -5.78 24.86 4.37
C HIS A 69 -7.12 24.52 3.69
N ASP A 70 -7.11 23.99 2.47
CA ASP A 70 -8.33 23.49 1.83
C ASP A 70 -8.91 22.30 2.61
N VAL A 71 -8.04 21.38 3.05
CA VAL A 71 -8.42 20.26 3.92
C VAL A 71 -8.99 20.77 5.25
N ALA A 72 -8.34 21.75 5.87
CA ALA A 72 -8.81 22.36 7.11
C ALA A 72 -10.20 23.00 6.97
N ALA A 73 -10.44 23.74 5.89
CA ALA A 73 -11.74 24.34 5.61
C ALA A 73 -12.81 23.26 5.40
N ALA A 74 -12.48 22.18 4.67
CA ALA A 74 -13.38 21.05 4.50
C ALA A 74 -13.75 20.38 5.83
N LEU A 75 -12.77 20.08 6.67
CA LEU A 75 -13.00 19.42 7.97
C LEU A 75 -13.82 20.30 8.94
N ARG A 76 -13.66 21.63 8.91
CA ARG A 76 -14.52 22.55 9.69
C ARG A 76 -15.99 22.46 9.28
N ILE A 77 -16.27 22.25 8.00
CA ILE A 77 -17.65 22.07 7.52
C ILE A 77 -18.15 20.67 7.88
N ILE A 78 -17.37 19.64 7.54
CA ILE A 78 -17.73 18.23 7.76
C ILE A 78 -18.01 17.95 9.24
N SER A 79 -17.17 18.45 10.15
CA SER A 79 -17.30 18.22 11.60
C SER A 79 -18.57 18.82 12.23
N THR A 80 -19.24 19.76 11.56
CA THR A 80 -20.50 20.34 12.03
C THR A 80 -21.73 19.54 11.60
N GLN A 81 -21.57 18.54 10.74
CA GLN A 81 -22.66 17.78 10.13
C GLN A 81 -22.56 16.29 10.45
N LYS A 82 -23.49 15.79 11.28
CA LYS A 82 -23.50 14.38 11.71
C LYS A 82 -23.58 13.38 10.56
N ASP A 83 -24.27 13.74 9.47
CA ASP A 83 -24.50 12.86 8.32
C ASP A 83 -23.47 13.05 7.20
N CYS A 84 -22.48 13.94 7.37
CA CYS A 84 -21.43 14.13 6.39
C CYS A 84 -20.30 13.11 6.57
N LYS A 85 -20.54 11.88 6.11
CA LYS A 85 -19.51 10.85 6.03
C LYS A 85 -18.46 11.24 5.01
N PHE A 86 -17.20 10.96 5.30
CA PHE A 86 -16.12 11.19 4.35
C PHE A 86 -15.08 10.06 4.39
N SER A 87 -14.34 9.95 3.29
CA SER A 87 -13.18 9.08 3.13
C SER A 87 -11.98 9.90 2.67
N ILE A 88 -10.77 9.38 2.90
CA ILE A 88 -9.53 10.05 2.49
C ILE A 88 -8.81 9.13 1.51
N LYS A 89 -8.58 9.64 0.31
CA LYS A 89 -7.92 8.93 -0.77
C LYS A 89 -6.53 9.52 -1.00
N SER A 90 -5.51 8.68 -0.89
CA SER A 90 -4.22 8.93 -1.58
C SER A 90 -4.31 8.33 -2.98
N HIS A 91 -3.76 7.13 -3.21
CA HIS A 91 -3.87 6.42 -4.50
C HIS A 91 -4.81 5.20 -4.48
N GLY A 92 -5.69 5.06 -3.47
CA GLY A 92 -6.81 4.11 -3.53
C GLY A 92 -6.43 2.62 -3.62
N HIS A 93 -5.28 2.22 -3.04
CA HIS A 93 -4.76 0.85 -3.07
C HIS A 93 -5.39 -0.11 -2.04
N ALA A 94 -6.34 0.35 -1.21
CA ALA A 94 -7.00 -0.49 -0.23
C ALA A 94 -8.04 -1.43 -0.89
N PRO A 95 -8.03 -2.74 -0.59
CA PRO A 95 -9.02 -3.70 -1.08
C PRO A 95 -10.25 -3.83 -0.15
N ALA A 96 -10.66 -2.76 0.52
CA ALA A 96 -11.74 -2.77 1.50
C ALA A 96 -12.72 -1.62 1.23
N ALA A 97 -13.96 -1.94 0.85
CA ALA A 97 -14.96 -0.93 0.51
C ALA A 97 -15.13 0.09 1.66
N GLY A 98 -14.99 1.38 1.36
CA GLY A 98 -15.26 2.45 2.31
C GLY A 98 -14.02 3.01 3.00
N PHE A 99 -12.83 2.51 2.70
CA PHE A 99 -11.59 2.92 3.37
C PHE A 99 -11.00 4.18 2.72
N ALA A 100 -10.94 4.19 1.38
CA ALA A 100 -10.45 5.26 0.54
C ALA A 100 -11.55 5.89 -0.32
N ASN A 101 -12.76 5.32 -0.37
CA ASN A 101 -13.92 5.92 -1.00
C ASN A 101 -15.11 5.96 -0.05
N SER A 102 -16.14 6.77 -0.34
CA SER A 102 -17.36 6.85 0.46
C SER A 102 -18.58 6.62 -0.41
N ASN A 103 -19.52 5.80 0.04
CA ASN A 103 -20.82 5.70 -0.60
C ASN A 103 -21.72 6.84 -0.11
N SER A 104 -22.22 7.68 -1.02
CA SER A 104 -23.11 8.81 -0.70
C SER A 104 -22.53 9.81 0.33
N GLY A 105 -21.20 9.92 0.42
CA GLY A 105 -20.51 10.87 1.30
C GLY A 105 -19.58 11.78 0.52
N VAL A 106 -18.49 12.21 1.13
CA VAL A 106 -17.43 13.01 0.51
C VAL A 106 -16.18 12.15 0.35
N THR A 107 -15.54 12.19 -0.81
CA THR A 107 -14.19 11.63 -0.95
C THR A 107 -13.21 12.78 -1.03
N ILE A 108 -12.26 12.83 -0.10
CA ILE A 108 -11.15 13.78 -0.11
C ILE A 108 -10.02 13.12 -0.89
N ASP A 109 -9.93 13.42 -2.18
CA ASP A 109 -8.87 12.93 -3.07
C ASP A 109 -7.63 13.82 -2.94
N MET A 110 -6.65 13.33 -2.19
CA MET A 110 -5.42 14.03 -1.88
C MET A 110 -4.43 14.09 -3.05
N THR A 111 -4.67 13.45 -4.20
CA THR A 111 -3.69 13.33 -5.31
C THR A 111 -3.13 14.66 -5.84
N THR A 112 -3.83 15.77 -5.63
CA THR A 112 -3.36 17.12 -5.95
C THR A 112 -2.35 17.68 -4.93
N LEU A 113 -2.24 17.09 -3.74
CA LEU A 113 -1.19 17.31 -2.73
C LEU A 113 -0.04 16.29 -2.91
N SER A 114 0.58 16.28 -4.09
CA SER A 114 1.59 15.28 -4.50
C SER A 114 3.01 15.84 -4.62
N SER A 115 3.28 17.04 -4.09
CA SER A 115 4.60 17.65 -4.16
C SER A 115 5.67 16.79 -3.50
N VAL A 116 6.82 16.64 -4.17
CA VAL A 116 8.03 16.03 -3.62
C VAL A 116 9.14 17.08 -3.67
N SER A 117 9.88 17.22 -2.57
CA SER A 117 11.03 18.11 -2.52
C SER A 117 12.12 17.54 -1.61
N LEU A 118 13.37 17.79 -1.97
CA LEU A 118 14.55 17.40 -1.20
C LEU A 118 15.23 18.65 -0.63
N ASN A 119 15.55 18.64 0.66
CA ASN A 119 16.25 19.79 1.27
C ASN A 119 17.68 19.95 0.71
N LYS A 120 18.28 21.13 0.85
CA LYS A 120 19.63 21.44 0.30
C LYS A 120 20.75 20.51 0.77
N ARG A 121 20.56 19.81 1.91
CA ARG A 121 21.54 18.89 2.48
C ARG A 121 21.28 17.43 2.10
N SER A 122 20.24 17.17 1.30
CA SER A 122 19.78 15.83 0.93
C SER A 122 19.55 14.90 2.13
N THR A 123 19.02 15.46 3.24
CA THR A 123 18.79 14.73 4.51
C THR A 123 17.31 14.49 4.81
N ILE A 124 16.42 15.35 4.28
CA ILE A 124 14.97 15.26 4.48
C ILE A 124 14.30 15.46 3.14
N ALA A 125 13.41 14.52 2.80
CA ALA A 125 12.45 14.66 1.72
C ALA A 125 11.08 15.06 2.28
N SER A 126 10.51 16.14 1.78
CA SER A 126 9.17 16.61 2.13
C SER A 126 8.20 16.18 1.02
N ILE A 127 7.29 15.27 1.37
CA ILE A 127 6.43 14.53 0.43
C ILE A 127 4.96 14.76 0.79
N GLY A 128 4.16 15.22 -0.18
CA GLY A 128 2.73 15.40 -0.02
C GLY A 128 1.99 14.07 0.12
N ALA A 129 0.93 14.04 0.94
CA ALA A 129 0.18 12.82 1.23
C ALA A 129 -0.53 12.20 0.01
N GLY A 130 -0.72 13.01 -1.03
CA GLY A 130 -1.25 12.62 -2.32
C GLY A 130 -0.24 12.06 -3.29
N ALA A 131 1.05 11.98 -2.97
CA ALA A 131 2.06 11.41 -3.87
C ALA A 131 1.93 9.88 -3.96
N LYS A 132 2.42 9.30 -5.07
CA LYS A 132 2.69 7.86 -5.19
C LYS A 132 4.19 7.60 -5.15
N TRP A 133 4.58 6.38 -4.78
CA TRP A 133 5.99 6.04 -4.57
C TRP A 133 6.86 6.16 -5.82
N LEU A 134 6.31 5.91 -7.00
CA LEU A 134 7.06 6.07 -8.26
C LEU A 134 7.55 7.51 -8.43
N ASP A 135 6.67 8.50 -8.22
CA ASP A 135 7.01 9.91 -8.38
C ASP A 135 8.06 10.36 -7.34
N VAL A 136 7.98 9.81 -6.13
CA VAL A 136 8.98 10.05 -5.06
C VAL A 136 10.34 9.50 -5.48
N TYR A 137 10.41 8.25 -5.94
CA TYR A 137 11.67 7.64 -6.35
C TYR A 137 12.27 8.35 -7.56
N GLN A 138 11.47 8.66 -8.58
CA GLN A 138 11.92 9.40 -9.76
C GLN A 138 12.45 10.80 -9.41
N HIS A 139 11.85 11.48 -8.43
CA HIS A 139 12.33 12.79 -7.97
C HIS A 139 13.69 12.71 -7.27
N LEU A 140 13.96 11.59 -6.58
CA LEU A 140 15.20 11.38 -5.82
C LEU A 140 16.31 10.71 -6.65
N ASP A 141 15.99 10.12 -7.79
CA ASP A 141 16.97 9.55 -8.70
C ASP A 141 18.06 10.58 -9.07
N GLY A 142 19.33 10.13 -9.03
CA GLY A 142 20.50 10.99 -9.27
C GLY A 142 20.92 11.89 -8.10
N SER A 143 20.14 11.97 -7.01
CA SER A 143 20.51 12.77 -5.82
C SER A 143 21.52 12.07 -4.88
N GLY A 144 21.79 10.78 -5.09
CA GLY A 144 22.65 9.94 -4.26
C GLY A 144 22.01 9.48 -2.94
N VAL A 145 20.72 9.81 -2.73
CA VAL A 145 19.94 9.38 -1.56
C VAL A 145 18.59 8.83 -1.98
N GLN A 146 17.96 8.06 -1.09
CA GLN A 146 16.61 7.53 -1.27
C GLN A 146 15.85 7.51 0.06
N VAL A 147 14.54 7.24 0.00
CA VAL A 147 13.66 7.01 1.16
C VAL A 147 13.13 5.58 1.18
N ALA A 148 12.74 5.10 2.37
CA ALA A 148 12.06 3.82 2.51
C ALA A 148 10.57 4.03 2.25
N GLY A 149 10.04 3.35 1.23
CA GLY A 149 8.64 3.44 0.82
C GLY A 149 8.10 2.12 0.28
N GLY A 150 6.98 2.22 -0.43
CA GLY A 150 6.30 1.08 -1.05
C GLY A 150 7.14 0.41 -2.14
N ARG A 151 6.98 -0.90 -2.26
CA ARG A 151 7.65 -1.72 -3.27
C ARG A 151 7.03 -1.52 -4.67
N ASN A 152 5.71 -1.41 -4.72
CA ASN A 152 4.97 -1.05 -5.92
C ASN A 152 4.83 0.49 -6.02
N GLY A 153 5.24 1.05 -7.15
CA GLY A 153 5.29 2.50 -7.40
C GLY A 153 3.93 3.20 -7.50
N ASN A 154 2.84 2.47 -7.75
CA ASN A 154 1.48 3.03 -7.80
C ASN A 154 0.85 3.20 -6.42
N VAL A 155 1.42 2.58 -5.38
CA VAL A 155 0.93 2.72 -4.01
C VAL A 155 1.09 4.17 -3.54
N GLY A 156 0.06 4.67 -2.88
CA GLY A 156 0.05 6.03 -2.34
C GLY A 156 0.88 6.16 -1.07
N VAL A 157 1.61 7.27 -0.95
CA VAL A 157 2.48 7.57 0.19
C VAL A 157 1.69 7.61 1.49
N GLY A 158 0.55 8.31 1.49
CA GLY A 158 -0.22 8.58 2.71
C GLY A 158 -0.70 7.30 3.41
N GLY A 159 -1.34 6.40 2.67
CA GLY A 159 -1.85 5.15 3.23
C GLY A 159 -0.74 4.24 3.75
N LEU A 160 0.36 4.10 2.98
CA LEU A 160 1.46 3.21 3.35
C LEU A 160 2.19 3.68 4.62
N LEU A 161 2.53 4.97 4.70
CA LEU A 161 3.25 5.50 5.88
C LEU A 161 2.39 5.51 7.14
N LEU A 162 1.08 5.70 7.01
CA LEU A 162 0.16 5.64 8.15
C LEU A 162 -0.15 4.21 8.61
N GLY A 163 0.01 3.21 7.72
CA GLY A 163 -0.13 1.80 8.05
C GLY A 163 1.15 1.12 8.56
N GLY A 164 2.29 1.81 8.50
CA GLY A 164 3.61 1.28 8.89
C GLY A 164 4.54 1.18 7.69
N GLY A 165 4.20 0.31 6.74
CA GLY A 165 4.87 0.21 5.44
C GLY A 165 6.16 -0.61 5.45
N ILE A 166 6.14 -1.75 4.77
CA ILE A 166 7.31 -2.60 4.54
C ILE A 166 7.99 -2.17 3.23
N SER A 167 9.28 -1.90 3.32
CA SER A 167 10.13 -1.52 2.19
C SER A 167 11.17 -2.61 1.86
N HIS A 168 11.85 -2.47 0.71
CA HIS A 168 13.06 -3.25 0.42
C HIS A 168 14.23 -2.90 1.35
N PHE A 169 14.16 -1.77 2.04
CA PHE A 169 15.20 -1.29 2.96
C PHE A 169 14.87 -1.56 4.43
N THR A 170 13.79 -2.30 4.74
CA THR A 170 13.27 -2.43 6.11
C THR A 170 14.31 -2.96 7.10
N THR A 171 15.12 -3.92 6.66
CA THR A 171 16.24 -4.51 7.42
C THR A 171 17.39 -3.54 7.69
N LYS A 172 17.46 -2.41 6.98
CA LYS A 172 18.51 -1.39 7.13
C LYS A 172 18.04 -0.18 7.93
N VAL A 173 16.78 0.20 7.76
CA VAL A 173 16.27 1.49 8.26
C VAL A 173 14.96 1.38 9.05
N GLY A 174 14.44 0.17 9.26
CA GLY A 174 13.15 -0.05 9.91
C GLY A 174 11.99 0.13 8.95
N TRP A 175 10.78 0.20 9.50
CA TRP A 175 9.56 0.40 8.71
C TRP A 175 9.60 1.76 8.02
N ALA A 176 8.90 1.91 6.89
CA ALA A 176 8.86 3.17 6.16
C ALA A 176 8.36 4.32 7.07
N CYS A 177 7.38 4.04 7.94
CA CYS A 177 6.89 5.00 8.91
C CYS A 177 7.95 5.42 9.95
N ASP A 178 8.93 4.57 10.30
CA ASP A 178 9.97 4.87 11.28
C ASP A 178 10.81 6.07 10.83
N MET A 179 11.03 6.18 9.51
CA MET A 179 11.81 7.23 8.87
C MET A 179 11.10 8.58 8.80
N VAL A 180 9.80 8.66 9.10
CA VAL A 180 9.09 9.94 9.16
C VAL A 180 9.52 10.71 10.41
N VAL A 181 10.01 11.93 10.25
CA VAL A 181 10.44 12.80 11.35
C VAL A 181 9.43 13.88 11.71
N ASN A 182 8.51 14.21 10.79
CA ASN A 182 7.44 15.16 11.03
C ASN A 182 6.24 14.84 10.13
N TYR A 183 5.03 14.94 10.70
CA TYR A 183 3.78 14.96 9.97
C TYR A 183 3.18 16.37 10.04
N GLU A 184 2.77 16.90 8.89
CA GLU A 184 1.84 18.04 8.85
C GLU A 184 0.41 17.48 8.86
N VAL A 185 -0.36 17.81 9.90
CA VAL A 185 -1.65 17.17 10.19
C VAL A 185 -2.75 18.20 10.32
N VAL A 186 -3.88 17.94 9.67
CA VAL A 186 -5.13 18.66 9.89
C VAL A 186 -6.03 17.85 10.81
N LEU A 187 -6.30 18.37 12.00
CA LEU A 187 -7.19 17.75 12.98
C LEU A 187 -8.66 17.91 12.57
N ALA A 188 -9.55 17.14 13.22
CA ALA A 188 -10.99 17.14 12.92
C ALA A 188 -11.66 18.52 13.02
N ASN A 189 -11.16 19.41 13.89
CA ASN A 189 -11.65 20.79 14.01
C ASN A 189 -11.04 21.75 12.95
N GLY A 190 -10.24 21.25 12.02
CA GLY A 190 -9.50 22.03 11.02
C GLY A 190 -8.33 22.84 11.55
N THR A 191 -7.74 22.44 12.68
CA THR A 191 -6.45 22.98 13.15
C THR A 191 -5.32 22.29 12.40
N LEU A 192 -4.40 23.07 11.84
CA LEU A 192 -3.19 22.58 11.19
C LEU A 192 -2.05 22.57 12.22
N ILE A 193 -1.43 21.41 12.44
CA ILE A 193 -0.36 21.22 13.42
C ILE A 193 0.80 20.40 12.82
N ASN A 194 1.94 20.42 13.50
CA ASN A 194 3.03 19.48 13.24
C ASN A 194 3.07 18.42 14.35
N ALA A 195 3.25 17.15 13.98
CA ALA A 195 3.48 16.05 14.90
C ALA A 195 4.87 15.47 14.67
N ASN A 196 5.75 15.61 15.66
CA ASN A 196 7.13 15.16 15.64
C ASN A 196 7.63 14.82 17.06
N LYS A 197 8.90 14.48 17.21
CA LYS A 197 9.49 14.11 18.52
C LYS A 197 9.42 15.21 19.58
N LYS A 198 9.25 16.48 19.20
CA LYS A 198 9.27 17.65 20.11
C LYS A 198 7.89 18.31 20.28
N GLU A 199 6.96 18.06 19.37
CA GLU A 199 5.64 18.70 19.30
C GLU A 199 4.58 17.65 18.96
N ASN A 200 3.51 17.54 19.75
CA ASN A 200 2.45 16.52 19.58
C ASN A 200 3.02 15.08 19.44
N SER A 201 3.93 14.71 20.33
CA SER A 201 4.74 13.49 20.23
C SER A 201 3.95 12.19 20.40
N ASP A 202 2.83 12.25 21.12
CA ASP A 202 1.84 11.18 21.23
C ASP A 202 1.13 10.92 19.90
N LEU A 203 0.70 11.96 19.21
CA LEU A 203 0.15 11.88 17.85
C LEU A 203 1.20 11.40 16.85
N PHE A 204 2.44 11.89 16.95
CA PHE A 204 3.56 11.44 16.13
C PHE A 204 3.78 9.93 16.23
N LEU A 205 3.67 9.37 17.45
CA LEU A 205 3.74 7.93 17.66
C LEU A 205 2.50 7.22 17.07
N ALA A 206 1.30 7.73 17.33
CA ALA A 206 0.05 7.12 16.88
C ALA A 206 -0.07 7.03 15.35
N LEU A 207 0.46 8.00 14.61
CA LEU A 207 0.42 8.02 13.13
C LEU A 207 1.37 7.02 12.48
N LYS A 208 2.28 6.38 13.21
CA LYS A 208 3.21 5.37 12.70
C LYS A 208 2.62 3.95 12.74
N GLY A 209 1.44 3.78 12.16
CA GLY A 209 0.72 2.49 12.10
C GLY A 209 -0.76 2.58 12.48
N GLY A 210 -1.20 3.70 13.05
CA GLY A 210 -2.58 3.93 13.45
C GLY A 210 -3.54 4.34 12.32
N GLY A 211 -3.08 4.33 11.07
CA GLY A 211 -3.88 4.73 9.92
C GLY A 211 -4.29 6.20 9.95
N ASN A 212 -5.43 6.51 9.34
CA ASN A 212 -6.00 7.85 9.21
C ASN A 212 -6.95 8.23 10.37
N ASN A 213 -6.88 7.53 11.52
CA ASN A 213 -7.81 7.72 12.64
C ASN A 213 -7.65 9.06 13.38
N PHE A 214 -6.45 9.66 13.33
CA PHE A 214 -6.09 10.76 14.23
C PHE A 214 -6.02 12.13 13.55
N GLY A 215 -6.32 12.19 12.25
CA GLY A 215 -6.29 13.42 11.46
C GLY A 215 -5.98 13.15 9.99
N VAL A 216 -6.11 14.19 9.17
CA VAL A 216 -5.73 14.15 7.76
C VAL A 216 -4.29 14.66 7.62
N VAL A 217 -3.35 13.76 7.36
CA VAL A 217 -1.96 14.16 7.06
C VAL A 217 -1.91 14.77 5.65
N SER A 218 -1.34 15.96 5.53
CA SER A 218 -1.13 16.66 4.26
C SER A 218 0.31 16.51 3.72
N ARG A 219 1.29 16.36 4.62
CA ARG A 219 2.72 16.21 4.26
C ARG A 219 3.45 15.29 5.26
N PHE A 220 4.39 14.53 4.72
CA PHE A 220 5.35 13.70 5.44
C PHE A 220 6.75 14.26 5.20
N ASP A 221 7.49 14.56 6.27
CA ASP A 221 8.92 14.87 6.18
C ASP A 221 9.70 13.62 6.59
N ILE A 222 10.47 13.05 5.67
CA ILE A 222 11.09 11.72 5.79
C ILE A 222 12.61 11.85 5.74
N GLU A 223 13.31 11.17 6.65
CA GLU A 223 14.76 11.02 6.59
C GLU A 223 15.18 10.23 5.35
N THR A 224 16.15 10.77 4.63
CA THR A 224 16.79 10.10 3.49
C THR A 224 18.03 9.34 3.94
N PHE A 225 18.46 8.37 3.14
CA PHE A 225 19.71 7.64 3.35
C PHE A 225 20.48 7.49 2.04
N PRO A 226 21.83 7.40 2.08
CA PRO A 226 22.63 7.14 0.88
C PRO A 226 22.19 5.85 0.20
N GLN A 227 21.89 5.94 -1.09
CA GLN A 227 21.43 4.80 -1.88
C GLN A 227 21.74 5.05 -3.35
N GLY A 228 22.21 4.01 -4.03
CA GLY A 228 22.36 3.97 -5.48
C GLY A 228 21.54 2.82 -6.06
N ASP A 229 21.98 2.28 -7.19
CA ASP A 229 21.31 1.18 -7.87
C ASP A 229 21.16 -0.06 -6.97
N ILE A 230 20.09 -0.80 -7.24
CA ILE A 230 19.76 -2.06 -6.58
C ILE A 230 19.94 -3.23 -7.56
N SER A 231 20.07 -4.43 -7.02
CA SER A 231 20.00 -5.65 -7.84
C SER A 231 18.67 -6.33 -7.62
N THR A 232 18.08 -6.83 -8.70
CA THR A 232 16.81 -7.54 -8.67
C THR A 232 17.01 -8.93 -9.24
N THR A 233 16.41 -9.92 -8.60
CA THR A 233 16.50 -11.34 -8.97
C THR A 233 15.09 -11.90 -9.00
N SER A 234 14.65 -12.32 -10.18
CA SER A 234 13.37 -13.01 -10.39
C SER A 234 13.62 -14.42 -10.87
N ILE A 235 13.10 -15.40 -10.13
CA ILE A 235 13.28 -16.82 -10.42
C ILE A 235 11.90 -17.48 -10.54
N SER A 236 11.69 -18.23 -11.62
CA SER A 236 10.49 -19.05 -11.84
C SER A 236 10.88 -20.52 -11.80
N TYR A 237 10.08 -21.32 -11.12
CA TYR A 237 10.35 -22.73 -10.88
C TYR A 237 9.24 -23.61 -11.44
N ASN A 238 9.54 -24.89 -11.68
CA ASN A 238 8.49 -25.89 -11.79
C ASN A 238 7.88 -26.11 -10.39
N ILE A 239 6.57 -26.27 -10.30
CA ILE A 239 5.87 -26.53 -9.03
C ILE A 239 6.34 -27.84 -8.36
N THR A 240 6.94 -28.77 -9.11
CA THR A 240 7.57 -29.98 -8.56
C THR A 240 8.74 -29.67 -7.63
N GLU A 241 9.42 -28.52 -7.81
CA GLU A 241 10.57 -28.11 -7.01
C GLU A 241 10.19 -27.38 -5.70
N ARG A 242 8.89 -27.20 -5.42
CA ARG A 242 8.40 -26.43 -4.26
C ARG A 242 9.05 -26.79 -2.93
N GLY A 243 9.30 -28.08 -2.68
CA GLY A 243 9.93 -28.52 -1.43
C GLY A 243 11.35 -27.96 -1.27
N ARG A 244 12.13 -27.93 -2.36
CA ARG A 244 13.48 -27.34 -2.36
C ARG A 244 13.43 -25.82 -2.25
N VAL A 245 12.47 -25.18 -2.93
CA VAL A 245 12.28 -23.72 -2.85
C VAL A 245 11.87 -23.30 -1.43
N PHE A 246 10.95 -24.02 -0.78
CA PHE A 246 10.54 -23.73 0.59
C PHE A 246 11.68 -23.94 1.58
N GLN A 247 12.48 -24.98 1.41
CA GLN A 247 13.67 -25.20 2.23
C GLN A 247 14.68 -24.06 2.05
N ALA A 248 15.02 -23.72 0.80
CA ALA A 248 15.92 -22.62 0.50
C ALA A 248 15.40 -21.27 1.04
N PHE A 249 14.09 -21.01 0.92
CA PHE A 249 13.46 -19.83 1.50
C PHE A 249 13.64 -19.78 3.02
N THR A 250 13.41 -20.89 3.74
CA THR A 250 13.55 -20.91 5.20
C THR A 250 14.99 -20.86 5.69
N ASP A 251 15.92 -21.48 4.96
CA ASP A 251 17.36 -21.45 5.30
C ASP A 251 17.90 -20.01 5.22
N LEU A 252 17.36 -19.19 4.33
CA LEU A 252 17.72 -17.77 4.22
C LEU A 252 17.35 -16.93 5.44
N LEU A 253 16.44 -17.41 6.29
CA LEU A 253 15.89 -16.63 7.39
C LEU A 253 16.65 -16.81 8.70
N ASP A 254 17.77 -17.53 8.68
CA ASP A 254 18.64 -17.66 9.84
C ASP A 254 19.17 -16.28 10.26
N SER A 255 18.73 -15.85 11.44
CA SER A 255 19.10 -14.56 12.04
C SER A 255 20.60 -14.37 12.23
N SER A 256 21.37 -15.44 12.41
CA SER A 256 22.81 -15.37 12.62
C SER A 256 23.59 -15.04 11.35
N THR A 257 22.97 -15.23 10.17
CA THR A 257 23.60 -15.06 8.86
C THR A 257 22.82 -14.15 7.91
N TYR A 258 21.71 -13.54 8.35
CA TYR A 258 20.86 -12.73 7.48
C TYR A 258 21.61 -11.48 6.99
N ASP A 259 21.67 -11.30 5.67
CA ASP A 259 22.26 -10.11 5.06
C ASP A 259 21.23 -8.95 5.09
N PRO A 260 21.49 -7.83 5.78
CA PRO A 260 20.54 -6.73 5.89
C PRO A 260 20.27 -6.02 4.55
N ASP A 261 21.08 -6.23 3.51
CA ASP A 261 20.80 -5.69 2.19
C ASP A 261 19.77 -6.52 1.40
N ALA A 262 19.34 -7.69 1.90
CA ALA A 262 18.40 -8.58 1.24
C ALA A 262 16.93 -8.30 1.60
N SER A 263 16.07 -8.35 0.59
CA SER A 263 14.61 -8.37 0.70
C SER A 263 14.08 -9.37 -0.32
N LEU A 264 13.08 -10.19 0.02
CA LEU A 264 12.52 -11.13 -0.95
C LEU A 264 11.07 -11.51 -0.63
N VAL A 265 10.38 -11.99 -1.66
CA VAL A 265 9.04 -12.58 -1.58
C VAL A 265 9.07 -13.89 -2.39
N THR A 266 8.57 -14.97 -1.81
CA THR A 266 8.33 -16.23 -2.54
C THR A 266 6.83 -16.41 -2.74
N SER A 267 6.39 -16.64 -3.97
CA SER A 267 4.97 -16.64 -4.31
C SER A 267 4.53 -17.95 -4.95
N LEU A 268 3.37 -18.44 -4.50
CA LEU A 268 2.57 -19.43 -5.21
C LEU A 268 1.38 -18.72 -5.85
N LEU A 269 1.13 -18.98 -7.12
CA LEU A 269 -0.01 -18.43 -7.83
C LEU A 269 -0.76 -19.55 -8.55
N TYR A 270 -2.03 -19.74 -8.20
CA TYR A 270 -2.94 -20.63 -8.92
C TYR A 270 -3.88 -19.82 -9.80
N SER A 271 -4.01 -20.22 -11.06
CA SER A 271 -4.99 -19.66 -12.00
C SER A 271 -6.04 -20.70 -12.34
N SER A 272 -7.32 -20.38 -12.12
CA SER A 272 -8.40 -21.30 -12.48
C SER A 272 -8.60 -21.45 -14.00
N ALA A 273 -8.11 -20.49 -14.80
CA ALA A 273 -8.13 -20.55 -16.26
C ALA A 273 -7.20 -21.64 -16.80
N SER A 274 -5.97 -21.74 -16.27
CA SER A 274 -5.01 -22.79 -16.66
C SER A 274 -5.10 -24.04 -15.78
N LYS A 275 -5.83 -23.97 -14.66
CA LYS A 275 -5.89 -25.01 -13.62
C LYS A 275 -4.52 -25.42 -13.11
N GLY A 276 -3.58 -24.48 -13.09
CA GLY A 276 -2.17 -24.73 -12.81
C GLY A 276 -1.61 -23.79 -11.76
N TRP A 277 -0.62 -24.30 -11.03
CA TRP A 277 0.20 -23.54 -10.10
C TRP A 277 1.46 -23.02 -10.79
N SER A 278 1.86 -21.83 -10.40
CA SER A 278 3.17 -21.27 -10.65
C SER A 278 3.86 -20.94 -9.34
N LEU A 279 5.18 -21.07 -9.33
CA LEU A 279 6.04 -20.84 -8.18
C LEU A 279 7.16 -19.89 -8.61
N SER A 280 7.36 -18.82 -7.86
CA SER A 280 8.41 -17.84 -8.12
C SER A 280 9.01 -17.28 -6.84
N ALA A 281 10.23 -16.74 -6.97
CA ALA A 281 10.85 -15.89 -5.97
C ALA A 281 11.22 -14.56 -6.65
N SER A 282 10.87 -13.45 -6.01
CA SER A 282 11.30 -12.10 -6.37
C SER A 282 12.13 -11.55 -5.24
N ALA A 283 13.37 -11.16 -5.53
CA ALA A 283 14.32 -10.73 -4.54
C ALA A 283 15.01 -9.44 -4.96
N VAL A 284 15.34 -8.61 -3.98
CA VAL A 284 16.04 -7.34 -4.11
C VAL A 284 17.25 -7.37 -3.18
N TYR A 285 18.39 -6.95 -3.72
CA TYR A 285 19.57 -6.64 -2.95
C TYR A 285 19.84 -5.15 -3.07
N THR A 286 19.94 -4.45 -1.94
CA THR A 286 20.01 -2.97 -1.92
C THR A 286 21.38 -2.40 -2.36
N LYS A 287 22.21 -3.23 -3.00
CA LYS A 287 23.50 -2.89 -3.60
C LYS A 287 23.55 -3.40 -5.04
N PRO A 288 24.36 -2.81 -5.94
CA PRO A 288 24.48 -3.21 -7.34
C PRO A 288 25.41 -4.43 -7.51
N VAL A 289 25.01 -5.57 -6.96
CA VAL A 289 25.70 -6.86 -7.04
C VAL A 289 24.90 -7.81 -7.93
N SER A 290 25.43 -8.13 -9.12
CA SER A 290 24.72 -8.92 -10.14
C SER A 290 24.18 -10.29 -9.66
N GLN A 291 24.90 -10.97 -8.75
CA GLN A 291 24.49 -12.25 -8.16
C GLN A 291 24.79 -12.24 -6.66
N PRO A 292 23.89 -11.68 -5.83
CA PRO A 292 24.08 -11.63 -4.39
C PRO A 292 24.16 -13.06 -3.82
N LYS A 293 25.23 -13.37 -3.09
CA LYS A 293 25.48 -14.72 -2.53
C LYS A 293 24.35 -15.19 -1.62
N ILE A 294 23.68 -14.25 -0.95
CA ILE A 294 22.52 -14.55 -0.10
C ILE A 294 21.46 -15.30 -0.90
N PHE A 295 21.18 -14.99 -2.16
CA PHE A 295 20.15 -15.70 -2.93
C PHE A 295 20.61 -17.02 -3.57
N LYS A 296 21.85 -17.47 -3.31
CA LYS A 296 22.42 -18.65 -3.96
C LYS A 296 21.56 -19.90 -3.74
N GLY A 297 21.08 -20.12 -2.52
CA GLY A 297 20.26 -21.28 -2.18
C GLY A 297 18.98 -21.36 -3.03
N LEU A 298 18.39 -20.21 -3.38
CA LEU A 298 17.23 -20.16 -4.28
C LEU A 298 17.64 -20.39 -5.74
N SER A 299 18.72 -19.74 -6.21
CA SER A 299 19.17 -19.88 -7.61
C SER A 299 19.71 -21.27 -7.97
N ASP A 300 20.19 -22.03 -6.98
CA ASP A 300 20.68 -23.40 -7.17
C ASP A 300 19.54 -24.41 -7.38
N VAL A 301 18.31 -24.09 -6.95
CA VAL A 301 17.16 -24.95 -7.21
C VAL A 301 16.88 -24.96 -8.72
N PRO A 302 16.60 -26.14 -9.33
CA PRO A 302 16.24 -26.20 -10.74
C PRO A 302 15.10 -25.24 -11.09
N HIS A 303 15.36 -24.32 -12.00
CA HIS A 303 14.44 -23.24 -12.36
C HIS A 303 14.18 -23.23 -13.87
N THR A 304 13.00 -22.75 -14.24
CA THR A 304 12.60 -22.59 -15.64
C THR A 304 13.05 -21.25 -16.22
N LYS A 305 13.22 -20.25 -15.35
CA LYS A 305 13.70 -18.92 -15.74
C LYS A 305 14.37 -18.24 -14.55
N LEU A 306 15.47 -17.56 -14.81
CA LEU A 306 16.14 -16.67 -13.86
C LEU A 306 16.52 -15.38 -14.59
N VAL A 307 16.18 -14.24 -14.00
CA VAL A 307 16.50 -12.91 -14.52
C VAL A 307 17.16 -12.12 -13.39
N ASN A 308 18.33 -11.56 -13.67
CA ASN A 308 19.04 -10.65 -12.78
C ASN A 308 19.29 -9.33 -13.48
N ASN A 309 18.93 -8.22 -12.83
CA ASN A 309 19.20 -6.88 -13.33
C ASN A 309 19.84 -6.02 -12.24
N ILE A 310 20.61 -5.02 -12.66
CA ILE A 310 20.97 -3.86 -11.83
C ILE A 310 20.19 -2.68 -12.41
N THR A 311 19.47 -1.95 -11.56
CA THR A 311 18.48 -0.94 -11.98
C THR A 311 18.26 0.07 -10.85
N THR A 312 17.63 1.21 -11.15
CA THR A 312 17.23 2.15 -10.11
C THR A 312 16.01 1.62 -9.36
N LEU A 313 15.77 2.15 -8.15
CA LEU A 313 14.55 1.80 -7.41
C LEU A 313 13.28 2.25 -8.16
N ALA A 314 13.32 3.41 -8.83
CA ALA A 314 12.20 3.93 -9.59
C ALA A 314 11.84 3.02 -10.78
N GLU A 315 12.84 2.56 -11.54
CA GLU A 315 12.64 1.63 -12.65
C GLU A 315 12.04 0.31 -12.18
N PHE A 316 12.53 -0.24 -11.06
CA PHE A 316 11.99 -1.50 -10.53
C PHE A 316 10.57 -1.35 -9.97
N ALA A 317 10.27 -0.23 -9.28
CA ALA A 317 8.95 0.04 -8.72
C ALA A 317 7.90 0.39 -9.78
N ASN A 318 8.30 0.66 -11.03
CA ASN A 318 7.42 1.01 -12.14
C ASN A 318 6.67 -0.22 -12.68
N GLU A 319 5.74 -0.73 -11.88
CA GLU A 319 4.83 -1.79 -12.26
C GLU A 319 3.73 -1.27 -13.19
N LYS A 320 3.25 -2.14 -14.08
CA LYS A 320 2.13 -1.79 -14.97
C LYS A 320 0.84 -1.65 -14.17
N ASP A 321 0.03 -0.68 -14.56
CA ASP A 321 -1.32 -0.53 -14.02
C ASP A 321 -2.14 -1.80 -14.24
N THR A 322 -2.78 -2.26 -13.18
CA THR A 322 -3.76 -3.35 -13.24
C THR A 322 -5.15 -2.76 -13.24
N PRO A 323 -6.10 -3.27 -14.05
CA PRO A 323 -7.49 -2.87 -13.93
C PRO A 323 -8.01 -3.17 -12.52
N PRO A 324 -9.06 -2.48 -12.04
CA PRO A 324 -9.62 -2.76 -10.73
C PRO A 324 -10.13 -4.20 -10.65
N LEU A 325 -9.52 -5.01 -9.78
CA LEU A 325 -9.93 -6.39 -9.56
C LEU A 325 -10.77 -6.51 -8.29
N ASN A 326 -11.57 -7.57 -8.21
CA ASN A 326 -12.22 -7.94 -6.96
C ASN A 326 -11.21 -8.68 -6.08
N TRP A 327 -10.83 -8.06 -4.97
CA TRP A 327 -9.79 -8.59 -4.10
C TRP A 327 -10.36 -9.27 -2.86
N LEU A 328 -9.67 -10.28 -2.35
CA LEU A 328 -9.87 -10.76 -0.99
C LEU A 328 -8.49 -10.90 -0.37
N PHE A 329 -8.23 -10.11 0.66
CA PHE A 329 -6.93 -10.09 1.35
C PHE A 329 -7.07 -10.68 2.75
N ALA A 330 -6.08 -11.49 3.11
CA ALA A 330 -5.87 -11.95 4.46
C ALA A 330 -4.36 -12.13 4.68
N THR A 331 -3.90 -11.75 5.87
CA THR A 331 -2.50 -11.89 6.27
C THR A 331 -2.43 -12.79 7.50
N LEU A 332 -1.48 -13.71 7.52
CA LEU A 332 -1.19 -14.56 8.67
C LEU A 332 0.30 -14.57 8.94
N THR A 333 0.70 -14.37 10.19
CA THR A 333 2.10 -14.45 10.61
C THR A 333 2.35 -15.80 11.26
N LEU A 334 3.33 -16.55 10.73
CA LEU A 334 3.71 -17.88 11.20
C LEU A 334 5.22 -17.96 11.41
N LYS A 335 5.66 -18.87 12.30
CA LYS A 335 7.08 -19.24 12.37
C LYS A 335 7.49 -19.89 11.04
N PRO A 336 8.57 -19.43 10.40
CA PRO A 336 9.04 -20.02 9.15
C PRO A 336 9.33 -21.51 9.29
N SER A 337 8.78 -22.31 8.37
CA SER A 337 9.00 -23.75 8.30
C SER A 337 8.64 -24.26 6.90
N ALA A 338 9.59 -24.94 6.25
CA ALA A 338 9.35 -25.54 4.94
C ALA A 338 8.23 -26.58 5.00
N GLN A 339 8.12 -27.31 6.12
CA GLN A 339 7.03 -28.26 6.37
C GLN A 339 5.66 -27.56 6.43
N ASN A 340 5.58 -26.41 7.12
CA ASN A 340 4.33 -25.63 7.19
C ASN A 340 3.95 -25.07 5.82
N MET A 341 4.92 -24.56 5.06
CA MET A 341 4.71 -24.08 3.68
C MET A 341 4.21 -25.20 2.76
N GLN A 342 4.79 -26.39 2.88
CA GLN A 342 4.33 -27.58 2.16
C GLN A 342 2.90 -27.96 2.54
N HIS A 343 2.58 -27.98 3.84
CA HIS A 343 1.24 -28.31 4.31
C HIS A 343 0.18 -27.29 3.85
N MET A 344 0.53 -26.00 3.84
CA MET A 344 -0.33 -24.95 3.28
C MET A 344 -0.59 -25.18 1.79
N PHE A 345 0.45 -25.47 1.00
CA PHE A 345 0.27 -25.79 -0.42
C PHE A 345 -0.63 -27.01 -0.61
N GLU A 346 -0.41 -28.11 0.12
CA GLU A 346 -1.21 -29.33 0.00
C GLU A 346 -2.68 -29.09 0.36
N THR A 347 -2.93 -28.35 1.45
CA THR A 347 -4.28 -27.98 1.87
C THR A 347 -4.99 -27.14 0.83
N LEU A 348 -4.30 -26.12 0.29
CA LEU A 348 -4.83 -25.28 -0.77
C LEU A 348 -5.08 -26.10 -2.04
N ASN A 349 -4.11 -26.89 -2.48
CA ASN A 349 -4.23 -27.71 -3.67
C ASN A 349 -5.40 -28.71 -3.56
N ASN A 350 -5.73 -29.20 -2.37
CA ASN A 350 -6.87 -30.10 -2.19
C ASN A 350 -8.23 -29.39 -2.15
N THR A 351 -8.26 -28.11 -1.76
CA THR A 351 -9.53 -27.38 -1.54
C THR A 351 -9.86 -26.37 -2.64
N ILE A 352 -8.86 -25.78 -3.29
CA ILE A 352 -9.04 -24.67 -4.24
C ILE A 352 -9.91 -25.04 -5.45
N TYR A 353 -9.89 -26.31 -5.86
CA TYR A 353 -10.68 -26.79 -7.01
C TYR A 353 -12.19 -26.82 -6.74
N SER A 354 -12.63 -26.81 -5.48
CA SER A 354 -14.06 -26.75 -5.15
C SER A 354 -14.65 -25.34 -5.33
N PHE A 355 -13.81 -24.32 -5.53
CA PHE A 355 -14.24 -22.94 -5.75
C PHE A 355 -13.72 -22.42 -7.10
N ASN A 356 -14.60 -22.42 -8.11
CA ASN A 356 -14.28 -21.90 -9.44
C ASN A 356 -15.47 -21.09 -9.99
N PRO A 357 -15.59 -19.79 -9.61
CA PRO A 357 -16.65 -18.93 -10.15
C PRO A 357 -16.53 -18.77 -11.67
N GLN A 358 -17.62 -18.41 -12.35
CA GLN A 358 -17.65 -18.31 -13.82
C GLN A 358 -16.58 -17.37 -14.39
N ASP A 359 -16.33 -16.24 -13.74
CA ASP A 359 -15.32 -15.26 -14.16
C ASP A 359 -13.88 -15.67 -13.78
N GLY A 360 -13.73 -16.83 -13.14
CA GLY A 360 -12.47 -17.36 -12.66
C GLY A 360 -11.99 -16.72 -11.36
N VAL A 361 -10.95 -17.33 -10.79
CA VAL A 361 -10.29 -16.86 -9.58
C VAL A 361 -8.79 -17.09 -9.71
N THR A 362 -8.01 -16.11 -9.26
CA THR A 362 -6.57 -16.22 -9.13
C THR A 362 -6.24 -16.18 -7.64
N TRP A 363 -5.56 -17.22 -7.15
CA TRP A 363 -5.13 -17.30 -5.76
C TRP A 363 -3.64 -17.01 -5.69
N SER A 364 -3.28 -15.95 -4.96
CA SER A 364 -1.89 -15.57 -4.71
C SER A 364 -1.57 -15.81 -3.25
N ILE A 365 -0.51 -16.58 -2.99
CA ILE A 365 0.05 -16.78 -1.65
C ILE A 365 1.48 -16.28 -1.69
N ALA A 366 1.73 -15.20 -0.96
CA ALA A 366 3.06 -14.60 -0.84
C ALA A 366 3.65 -14.91 0.54
N PHE A 367 4.85 -15.46 0.54
CA PHE A 367 5.67 -15.64 1.72
C PHE A 367 6.66 -14.50 1.81
N GLU A 368 6.42 -13.62 2.77
CA GLU A 368 7.28 -12.48 3.07
C GLU A 368 7.96 -12.69 4.42
N PRO A 369 9.30 -12.65 4.48
CA PRO A 369 10.00 -12.88 5.74
C PRO A 369 9.97 -11.63 6.62
N LEU A 370 9.50 -11.80 7.85
CA LEU A 370 9.65 -10.81 8.92
C LEU A 370 10.86 -11.20 9.78
N VAL A 371 12.04 -10.75 9.38
CA VAL A 371 13.31 -11.12 10.04
C VAL A 371 13.66 -10.18 11.19
N VAL A 372 14.43 -10.67 12.16
CA VAL A 372 14.88 -9.88 13.31
C VAL A 372 15.64 -8.61 12.89
N ALA A 373 16.40 -8.66 11.80
CA ALA A 373 17.11 -7.50 11.26
C ALA A 373 16.17 -6.31 10.95
N MET A 374 14.88 -6.53 10.69
CA MET A 374 13.90 -5.45 10.53
C MET A 374 13.70 -4.66 11.84
N LEU A 375 13.75 -5.33 12.99
CA LEU A 375 13.65 -4.69 14.31
C LEU A 375 14.92 -3.91 14.64
N GLU A 376 16.08 -4.43 14.25
CA GLU A 376 17.37 -3.76 14.45
C GLU A 376 17.50 -2.50 13.58
N GLY A 377 16.90 -2.53 12.38
CA GLY A 377 16.80 -1.38 11.48
C GLY A 377 15.98 -0.21 12.06
N SER A 378 14.94 -0.50 12.87
CA SER A 378 14.11 0.51 13.53
C SER A 378 14.90 1.24 14.63
N LYS A 379 15.66 2.29 14.26
CA LYS A 379 16.47 3.08 15.18
C LYS A 379 15.60 3.77 16.26
N HIS A 380 15.74 3.31 17.50
CA HIS A 380 15.16 3.86 18.75
C HIS A 380 13.63 3.91 18.91
N THR A 381 12.85 3.70 17.85
CA THR A 381 11.39 3.68 17.90
C THR A 381 10.87 2.49 17.11
N ASN A 382 10.79 1.34 17.78
CA ASN A 382 9.94 0.25 17.32
C ASN A 382 8.49 0.59 17.68
N VAL A 383 7.87 1.38 16.82
CA VAL A 383 6.53 1.93 17.04
C VAL A 383 5.43 0.88 17.03
N LEU A 384 5.71 -0.29 16.43
CA LEU A 384 4.83 -1.47 16.47
C LEU A 384 4.98 -2.27 17.77
N GLY A 385 5.90 -1.91 18.65
CA GLY A 385 6.11 -2.57 19.95
C GLY A 385 6.62 -4.01 19.84
N LEU A 386 7.18 -4.39 18.69
CA LEU A 386 7.67 -5.74 18.45
C LEU A 386 8.89 -6.06 19.34
N LYS A 387 9.09 -7.31 19.73
CA LYS A 387 10.30 -7.72 20.46
C LYS A 387 10.87 -8.98 19.86
N THR A 388 12.18 -9.18 19.98
CA THR A 388 12.78 -10.49 19.74
C THR A 388 12.29 -11.47 20.81
N ALA A 389 11.79 -12.61 20.37
CA ALA A 389 11.51 -13.76 21.21
C ALA A 389 12.80 -14.53 21.48
N HIS A 390 12.81 -15.29 22.57
CA HIS A 390 13.96 -16.07 23.02
C HIS A 390 14.46 -17.12 21.99
N ASP A 391 13.68 -17.43 20.96
CA ASP A 391 14.03 -18.35 19.87
C ASP A 391 14.47 -17.66 18.58
N GLY A 392 14.77 -16.36 18.61
CA GLY A 392 15.32 -15.63 17.46
C GLY A 392 14.27 -15.13 16.44
N TYR A 393 12.98 -15.07 16.82
CA TYR A 393 11.89 -14.56 15.97
C TYR A 393 11.19 -13.35 16.60
N SER A 394 10.56 -12.45 15.84
CA SER A 394 9.81 -11.33 16.39
C SER A 394 8.44 -11.76 16.96
N ARG A 395 8.03 -11.22 18.13
CA ARG A 395 6.68 -11.38 18.70
C ARG A 395 6.02 -10.02 18.98
N TYR A 396 4.70 -9.96 18.80
CA TYR A 396 3.85 -8.91 19.37
C TYR A 396 3.63 -9.16 20.88
N PRO A 397 3.47 -8.11 21.71
CA PRO A 397 3.10 -8.25 23.12
C PRO A 397 1.62 -8.62 23.36
N LEU A 398 0.78 -8.70 22.33
CA LEU A 398 -0.66 -8.97 22.45
C LEU A 398 -1.05 -10.27 21.72
N ASN A 399 -1.83 -11.13 22.38
CA ASN A 399 -2.34 -12.41 21.88
C ASN A 399 -3.43 -12.28 20.78
N HIS A 400 -3.37 -11.25 19.93
CA HIS A 400 -4.35 -11.02 18.87
C HIS A 400 -3.66 -10.80 17.52
N PRO A 401 -4.20 -11.37 16.42
CA PRO A 401 -3.70 -11.12 15.08
C PRO A 401 -3.91 -9.64 14.71
N ILE A 402 -2.84 -8.98 14.29
CA ILE A 402 -2.91 -7.65 13.68
C ILE A 402 -2.77 -7.86 12.18
N ASN A 403 -3.77 -7.38 11.42
CA ASN A 403 -3.67 -7.27 9.98
C ASN A 403 -2.68 -6.15 9.67
N ILE A 404 -1.47 -6.50 9.26
CA ILE A 404 -0.61 -5.58 8.52
C ILE A 404 -1.13 -5.66 7.07
N CYS A 405 -1.82 -4.61 6.65
CA CYS A 405 -2.35 -4.46 5.30
C CYS A 405 -1.23 -4.13 4.31
#